data_AF-A0A2V9YG68-F1
#
_entry.id   AF-A0A2V9YG68-F1
#
_cell.length_a   1.000
_cell.length_b   1.000
_cell.length_c   1.000
_cell.angle_alpha   90.00
_cell.angle_beta   90.00
_cell.angle_gamma   90.00
#
_symmetry.space_group_name_H-M   'P 1'
#
loop_
_entity.id
_entity.type
_entity.pdbx_description
1 polymer ?
#
loop_
_entity_poly.entity_id
_entity_poly.type
_entity_poly.pdbx_seq_one_letter_code
_entity_poly.pdbx_strand_id
1 'polypeptide(L)'
;IYARGTDHVPDRLFKTRLTSTEIKLKPKTENIAGLQLADLIASPSCRELICRQNREEMTAEFGQKVVEILYKKKYLRSIYDGHVTGWGTKWLP
;
A
#
# COMPACT_ATOMS: atom_id res chain seq x y z
N ILE A 1 20.72 8.14 5.85
CA ILE A 1 19.85 6.95 5.80
C ILE A 1 20.61 5.69 5.37
N TYR A 2 21.04 5.51 4.11
CA TYR A 2 21.68 4.24 3.69
C TYR A 2 22.93 3.86 4.51
N ALA A 3 23.83 4.82 4.77
CA ALA A 3 25.07 4.56 5.49
C ALA A 3 24.95 4.62 7.03
N ARG A 4 23.98 5.38 7.56
CA ARG A 4 23.92 5.74 9.00
C ARG A 4 22.57 5.44 9.67
N GLY A 5 21.59 4.94 8.93
CA GLY A 5 20.23 4.77 9.43
C GLY A 5 19.52 6.11 9.71
N THR A 6 18.62 6.06 10.68
CA THR A 6 17.91 7.19 11.31
C THR A 6 17.91 6.95 12.83
N ASP A 7 17.50 7.93 13.62
CA ASP A 7 17.48 7.83 15.09
C ASP A 7 16.64 6.66 15.63
N HIS A 8 15.66 6.18 14.84
CA HIS A 8 14.76 5.09 15.23
C HIS A 8 14.94 3.81 14.41
N VAL A 9 15.74 3.83 13.35
CA VAL A 9 15.85 2.70 12.40
C VAL A 9 17.30 2.46 12.00
N PRO A 10 17.88 1.27 12.25
CA PRO A 10 19.27 0.97 11.93
C PRO A 10 19.51 0.87 10.41
N ASP A 11 20.72 1.24 9.98
CA ASP A 11 21.17 1.26 8.58
C ASP A 11 20.96 -0.09 7.85
N ARG A 12 21.16 -1.22 8.56
CA ARG A 12 20.96 -2.58 8.01
C ARG A 12 19.57 -2.80 7.41
N LEU A 13 18.53 -2.20 7.97
CA LEU A 13 17.16 -2.34 7.46
C LEU A 13 16.97 -1.58 6.14
N PHE A 14 17.71 -0.49 5.95
CA PHE A 14 17.71 0.24 4.69
C PHE A 14 18.55 -0.49 3.64
N LYS A 15 19.72 -0.99 4.02
CA LYS A 15 20.63 -1.73 3.11
C LYS A 15 20.01 -3.00 2.53
N THR A 16 19.10 -3.66 3.27
CA THR A 16 18.38 -4.85 2.78
C THR A 16 17.27 -4.55 1.76
N ARG A 17 16.81 -3.30 1.64
CA ARG A 17 15.70 -2.92 0.75
C ARG A 17 16.08 -1.90 -0.33
N LEU A 18 17.06 -1.03 -0.07
CA LEU A 18 17.54 -0.06 -1.03
C LEU A 18 18.50 -0.73 -2.00
N THR A 19 18.06 -0.88 -3.25
CA THR A 19 18.84 -1.46 -4.34
C THR A 19 19.80 -0.47 -5.00
N SER A 20 19.75 0.81 -4.62
CA SER A 20 20.64 1.87 -5.11
C SER A 20 20.80 2.96 -4.04
N THR A 21 21.96 3.63 -4.06
CA THR A 21 22.25 4.84 -3.28
C THR A 21 21.82 6.12 -4.01
N GLU A 22 21.35 6.00 -5.25
CA GLU A 22 20.84 7.10 -6.07
C GLU A 22 19.31 7.10 -6.12
N ILE A 23 18.72 8.30 -6.14
CA ILE A 23 17.28 8.46 -6.35
C ILE A 23 17.00 8.18 -7.83
N LYS A 24 16.21 7.13 -8.10
CA LYS A 24 15.80 6.73 -9.45
C LYS A 24 14.72 7.68 -10.00
N LEU A 25 15.08 8.95 -10.22
CA LEU A 25 14.21 9.93 -10.86
C LEU A 25 14.18 9.63 -12.36
N LYS A 26 13.00 9.23 -12.84
CA LYS A 26 12.71 9.06 -14.27
C LYS A 26 11.63 10.05 -14.67
N PRO A 27 11.66 10.59 -15.92
CA PRO A 27 10.52 11.30 -16.48
C PRO A 27 9.23 10.52 -16.27
N LYS A 28 8.13 11.21 -15.97
CA LYS A 28 6.83 10.55 -15.68
C LYS A 28 6.37 9.66 -16.83
N THR A 29 6.72 10.02 -18.07
CA THR A 29 6.48 9.27 -19.30
C THR A 29 7.22 7.93 -19.36
N GLU A 30 8.37 7.79 -18.68
CA GLU A 30 9.09 6.52 -18.57
C GLU A 30 8.48 5.59 -17.50
N ASN A 31 7.59 6.09 -16.63
CA ASN A 31 6.99 5.34 -15.53
C ASN A 31 5.50 5.02 -15.73
N ILE A 32 5.04 4.92 -16.99
CA ILE A 32 3.63 4.63 -17.30
C ILE A 32 3.22 3.28 -16.69
N ALA A 33 4.03 2.24 -16.84
CA ALA A 33 3.72 0.91 -16.31
C ALA A 33 3.62 0.89 -14.77
N GLY A 34 4.51 1.61 -14.09
CA GLY A 34 4.47 1.71 -12.62
C GLY A 34 3.23 2.46 -12.13
N LEU A 35 2.83 3.53 -12.84
CA LEU A 35 1.60 4.26 -12.55
C LEU A 35 0.36 3.40 -12.79
N GLN A 36 0.31 2.68 -13.92
CA GLN A 36 -0.79 1.76 -14.20
C GLN A 36 -0.92 0.67 -13.13
N LEU A 37 0.20 0.10 -12.68
CA LEU A 37 0.19 -0.87 -11.59
C LEU A 37 -0.31 -0.25 -10.28
N ALA A 38 0.12 0.98 -9.97
CA ALA A 38 -0.34 1.70 -8.80
C ALA A 38 -1.87 1.92 -8.85
N ASP A 39 -2.39 2.35 -10.00
CA ASP A 39 -3.83 2.58 -10.21
C ASP A 39 -4.65 1.29 -10.10
N LEU A 40 -4.14 0.17 -10.61
CA LEU A 40 -4.77 -1.16 -10.48
C LEU A 40 -4.91 -1.61 -9.02
N ILE A 41 -4.09 -1.10 -8.11
CA ILE A 41 -4.19 -1.38 -6.67
C ILE A 41 -5.04 -0.31 -5.98
N ALA A 42 -4.80 0.97 -6.30
CA ALA A 42 -5.44 2.11 -5.65
C ALA A 42 -6.96 2.13 -5.89
N SER A 43 -7.41 1.96 -7.13
CA SER A 43 -8.82 2.01 -7.49
C SER A 43 -9.69 1.00 -6.71
N PRO A 44 -9.40 -0.31 -6.71
CA PRO A 44 -10.19 -1.26 -5.93
C PRO A 44 -10.02 -1.07 -4.42
N SER A 45 -8.84 -0.67 -3.93
CA SER A 45 -8.66 -0.38 -2.51
C SER A 45 -9.58 0.75 -2.00
N CYS A 46 -9.74 1.81 -2.80
CA CYS A 46 -10.62 2.92 -2.47
C CYS A 46 -12.10 2.54 -2.62
N ARG A 47 -12.44 1.87 -3.74
CA ARG A 47 -13.82 1.46 -4.00
C ARG A 47 -14.35 0.51 -2.92
N GLU A 48 -13.51 -0.37 -2.38
CA GLU A 48 -13.93 -1.25 -1.28
C GLU A 48 -14.32 -0.45 -0.04
N LEU A 49 -13.54 0.58 0.34
CA LEU A 49 -13.88 1.42 1.48
C LEU A 49 -15.21 2.17 1.27
N ILE A 50 -15.45 2.66 0.07
CA ILE A 50 -16.72 3.30 -0.29
C ILE A 50 -17.88 2.30 -0.17
N CYS A 51 -17.73 1.10 -0.74
CA CYS A 51 -18.74 0.06 -0.66
C CYS A 51 -19.04 -0.33 0.80
N ARG A 52 -18.00 -0.53 1.63
CA ARG A 52 -18.18 -0.78 3.08
C ARG A 52 -18.95 0.33 3.78
N GLN A 53 -18.63 1.59 3.48
CA GLN A 53 -19.27 2.75 4.10
C GLN A 53 -20.76 2.83 3.73
N ASN A 54 -21.08 2.52 2.48
CA ASN A 54 -22.45 2.53 1.96
C ASN A 54 -23.22 1.24 2.24
N ARG A 55 -22.59 0.23 2.85
CA ARG A 55 -23.13 -1.13 3.04
C ARG A 55 -23.52 -1.79 1.70
N GLU A 56 -22.74 -1.52 0.67
CA GLU A 56 -22.84 -2.12 -0.66
C GLU A 56 -21.75 -3.18 -0.85
N GLU A 57 -21.99 -4.13 -1.74
CA GLU A 57 -20.95 -5.05 -2.19
C GLU A 57 -20.19 -4.49 -3.39
N MET A 58 -18.88 -4.70 -3.42
CA MET A 58 -18.08 -4.43 -4.62
C MET A 58 -18.43 -5.44 -5.69
N THR A 59 -18.82 -4.99 -6.89
CA THR A 59 -19.19 -5.87 -8.02
C THR A 59 -18.02 -6.21 -8.95
N ALA A 60 -16.88 -5.52 -8.84
CA ALA A 60 -15.73 -5.72 -9.70
C ALA A 60 -14.91 -6.95 -9.28
N GLU A 61 -15.02 -8.06 -10.00
CA GLU A 61 -14.34 -9.33 -9.67
C GLU A 61 -12.81 -9.21 -9.52
N PHE A 62 -12.16 -8.50 -10.43
CA PHE A 62 -10.71 -8.28 -10.33
C PHE A 62 -10.36 -7.46 -9.08
N GLY A 63 -11.16 -6.43 -8.79
CA GLY A 63 -10.99 -5.58 -7.62
C GLY A 63 -11.12 -6.36 -6.31
N GLN A 64 -12.10 -7.28 -6.24
CA GLN A 64 -12.28 -8.17 -5.09
C GLN A 64 -11.03 -9.01 -4.83
N LYS A 65 -10.43 -9.59 -5.87
CA LYS A 65 -9.18 -10.39 -5.73
C LYS A 65 -8.03 -9.55 -5.20
N VAL A 66 -7.88 -8.31 -5.68
CA VAL A 66 -6.86 -7.37 -5.19
C VAL A 66 -7.09 -7.06 -3.72
N VAL A 67 -8.32 -6.68 -3.35
CA VAL A 67 -8.73 -6.40 -1.97
C VAL A 67 -8.45 -7.59 -1.07
N GLU A 68 -8.80 -8.80 -1.50
CA GLU A 68 -8.56 -10.02 -0.72
C GLU A 68 -7.08 -10.18 -0.38
N ILE A 69 -6.19 -9.99 -1.37
CA ILE A 69 -4.74 -10.05 -1.16
C ILE A 69 -4.29 -8.94 -0.21
N LEU A 70 -4.80 -7.72 -0.37
CA LEU A 70 -4.45 -6.59 0.47
C LEU A 70 -4.81 -6.87 1.93
N TYR A 71 -6.05 -7.26 2.21
CA TYR A 71 -6.49 -7.62 3.56
C TYR A 71 -5.71 -8.81 4.11
N LYS A 72 -5.54 -9.89 3.35
CA LYS A 72 -4.89 -11.12 3.86
C LYS A 72 -3.39 -10.94 4.12
N LYS A 73 -2.68 -10.15 3.31
CA LYS A 73 -1.20 -10.18 3.28
C LYS A 73 -0.50 -8.84 3.42
N LYS A 74 -1.16 -7.70 3.19
CA LYS A 74 -0.48 -6.41 3.05
C LYS A 74 -0.90 -5.37 4.08
N TYR A 75 -2.19 -5.29 4.38
CA TYR A 75 -2.70 -4.31 5.32
C TYR A 75 -2.23 -4.59 6.74
N LEU A 76 -1.82 -3.51 7.40
CA LEU A 76 -1.43 -3.53 8.79
C LEU A 76 -2.65 -3.85 9.65
N ARG A 77 -2.41 -4.64 10.70
CA ARG A 77 -3.43 -5.08 11.65
C ARG A 77 -3.07 -4.59 13.04
N SER A 78 -4.09 -4.25 13.81
CA SER A 78 -3.96 -4.00 15.24
C SER A 78 -3.29 -5.20 15.91
N ILE A 79 -2.29 -4.93 16.74
CA ILE A 79 -1.62 -5.96 17.54
C ILE A 79 -2.50 -6.48 18.69
N TYR A 80 -3.57 -5.76 19.03
CA TYR A 80 -4.43 -6.06 20.17
C TYR A 80 -5.58 -7.01 19.80
N ASP A 81 -6.19 -6.82 18.64
CA ASP A 81 -7.44 -7.47 18.23
C ASP A 81 -7.49 -7.79 16.71
N GLY A 82 -6.41 -7.55 15.97
CA GLY A 82 -6.25 -8.03 14.59
C GLY A 82 -7.09 -7.30 13.52
N HIS A 83 -7.87 -6.30 13.90
CA HIS A 83 -8.66 -5.51 12.95
C HIS A 83 -7.76 -4.61 12.09
N VAL A 84 -8.25 -4.32 10.88
CA VAL A 84 -7.51 -3.54 9.87
C VAL A 84 -7.88 -2.05 9.88
N THR A 85 -9.12 -1.72 10.25
CA THR A 85 -9.63 -0.34 10.31
C THR A 85 -8.79 0.54 11.24
N GLY A 86 -8.41 1.73 10.81
CA GLY A 86 -7.52 2.63 11.57
C GLY A 86 -6.03 2.28 11.48
N TRP A 87 -5.66 1.10 10.97
CA TRP A 87 -4.27 0.64 10.82
C TRP A 87 -3.88 0.50 9.36
N GLY A 88 -4.49 -0.47 8.66
CA GLY A 88 -4.28 -0.72 7.24
C GLY A 88 -5.28 0.00 6.33
N THR A 89 -6.44 0.37 6.84
CA THR A 89 -7.43 1.20 6.14
C THR A 89 -7.82 2.40 6.98
N LYS A 90 -8.02 3.56 6.34
CA LYS A 90 -8.38 4.79 7.06
C LYS A 90 -9.34 5.62 6.24
N TRP A 91 -10.42 6.04 6.88
CA TRP A 91 -11.32 7.06 6.36
C TRP A 91 -10.87 8.41 6.93
N LEU A 92 -10.61 9.38 6.06
CA LEU A 92 -10.17 10.72 6.44
C LEU A 92 -11.35 11.69 6.32
N PRO A 93 -11.46 12.70 7.21
CA PRO A 93 -12.47 13.75 7.11
C PRO A 93 -12.24 14.66 5.89
#